data_AF-A0A7X6RQY4-F1
#
_entry.id   AF-A0A7X6RQY4-F1
#
_cell.length_a   1.000
_cell.length_b   1.000
_cell.length_c   1.000
_cell.angle_alpha   90.00
_cell.angle_beta   90.00
_cell.angle_gamma   90.00
#
_symmetry.space_group_name_H-M   'P 1'
#
loop_
_entity.id
_entity.type
_entity.pdbx_description
1 polymer ?
#
loop_
_entity_poly.entity_id
_entity_poly.type
_entity_poly.pdbx_seq_one_letter_code
_entity_poly.pdbx_strand_id
1 'polypeptide(L)'
;MSDRRRYCYVSGLGLGVPALEELCARGFPPSLVVSHPAEFAHCSGYLDYGALAGRLGVPHLRADLGSGEVREALTAHGIDLMVVAGWSGSIPGEVVSSLALGGVGLHPAPLPVGRGRAPIPWTILRDMRSSAVTLFHLDGEEHSGDIVDQAWFDVAPDATAAGLYERVGRLQADLLVRHVEGLLEGTAPRRPQSGHASVWPRRRPSDGRLDLTASGSDVDRMVRALAEPYPGAFAMFGSARITLCSGRLVGGVPGGAPGQVVATGRGREWGITCGDGSVFVPEVLRVDEGVRARPTSLAMFRPGTFFEAPSQHMLEGTRRAPLPGQAPSGPHRDVPAARTAPEARASEPRSPGAGDASPEASVEGTSEADVAGAPGTSGAAGEDGRGPVRGPADRASGTPQAAGAEVPEARASEQVSKPRNPEAQAGGGANPEPGIVTGDPSPADQR
;
A
#
# COMPACT_ATOMS: atom_id res chain seq x y z
N MET A 1 -21.54 -16.46 -37.95
CA MET A 1 -20.92 -15.48 -37.05
C MET A 1 -20.65 -16.24 -35.77
N SER A 2 -19.39 -16.56 -35.47
CA SER A 2 -19.07 -17.29 -34.23
C SER A 2 -19.63 -16.50 -33.06
N ASP A 3 -20.43 -17.14 -32.20
CA ASP A 3 -21.10 -16.46 -31.09
C ASP A 3 -20.02 -15.87 -30.19
N ARG A 4 -19.95 -14.53 -30.12
CA ARG A 4 -18.87 -13.85 -29.42
C ARG A 4 -19.06 -14.10 -27.93
N ARG A 5 -18.16 -14.90 -27.34
CA ARG A 5 -18.12 -15.19 -25.91
C ARG A 5 -18.19 -13.88 -25.12
N ARG A 6 -18.96 -13.90 -24.03
CA ARG A 6 -19.25 -12.73 -23.21
C ARG A 6 -18.65 -12.90 -21.83
N TYR A 7 -18.30 -11.79 -21.20
CA TYR A 7 -17.78 -11.81 -19.85
C TYR A 7 -18.46 -10.76 -18.97
N CYS A 8 -18.51 -11.04 -17.67
CA CYS A 8 -18.86 -10.07 -16.66
C CYS A 8 -17.59 -9.57 -15.96
N TYR A 9 -17.64 -8.32 -15.53
CA TYR A 9 -16.58 -7.69 -14.74
C TYR A 9 -17.05 -7.49 -13.31
N VAL A 10 -16.30 -8.03 -12.36
CA VAL A 10 -16.65 -8.05 -10.95
C VAL A 10 -15.65 -7.21 -10.17
N SER A 11 -16.13 -6.13 -9.57
CA SER A 11 -15.32 -5.25 -8.74
C SER A 11 -16.18 -4.43 -7.78
N GLY A 12 -15.64 -4.01 -6.65
CA GLY A 12 -16.31 -3.02 -5.80
C GLY A 12 -15.34 -2.06 -5.13
N LEU A 13 -14.10 -2.04 -5.59
CA LEU A 13 -13.05 -1.17 -5.09
C LEU A 13 -12.55 -0.28 -6.24
N GLY A 14 -12.04 0.90 -5.91
CA GLY A 14 -11.38 1.80 -6.85
C GLY A 14 -10.23 1.13 -7.63
N LEU A 15 -9.63 0.08 -7.06
CA LEU A 15 -8.53 -0.67 -7.65
C LEU A 15 -8.89 -1.29 -9.01
N GLY A 16 -10.16 -1.68 -9.21
CA GLY A 16 -10.65 -2.27 -10.45
C GLY A 16 -11.01 -1.25 -11.54
N VAL A 17 -11.13 0.03 -11.19
CA VAL A 17 -11.58 1.07 -12.14
C VAL A 17 -10.69 1.17 -13.37
N PRO A 18 -9.34 1.25 -13.25
CA PRO A 18 -8.49 1.47 -14.43
C PRO A 18 -8.62 0.35 -15.47
N ALA A 19 -8.76 -0.90 -15.02
CA ALA A 19 -8.91 -2.03 -15.92
C ALA A 19 -10.27 -2.02 -16.64
N LEU A 20 -11.35 -1.69 -15.94
CA LEU A 20 -12.68 -1.57 -16.56
C LEU A 20 -12.71 -0.45 -17.62
N GLU A 21 -12.17 0.73 -17.29
CA GLU A 21 -12.13 1.87 -18.20
C GLU A 21 -11.28 1.56 -19.45
N GLU A 22 -10.10 0.98 -19.28
CA GLU A 22 -9.22 0.64 -20.40
C GLU A 22 -9.82 -0.45 -21.31
N LEU A 23 -10.44 -1.49 -20.73
CA LEU A 23 -11.13 -2.53 -21.52
C LEU A 23 -12.25 -1.92 -22.38
N CYS A 24 -13.05 -1.02 -21.81
CA CYS A 24 -14.09 -0.32 -22.57
C CYS A 24 -13.50 0.57 -23.67
N ALA A 25 -12.46 1.35 -23.37
CA ALA A 25 -11.79 2.22 -24.32
C ALA A 25 -11.18 1.46 -25.51
N ARG A 26 -10.72 0.22 -25.28
CA ARG A 26 -10.15 -0.68 -26.29
C ARG A 26 -11.19 -1.45 -27.11
N GLY A 27 -12.48 -1.25 -26.86
CA GLY A 27 -13.55 -1.96 -27.58
C GLY A 27 -13.87 -3.36 -27.03
N PHE A 28 -13.42 -3.66 -25.80
CA PHE A 28 -13.74 -4.88 -25.07
C PHE A 28 -14.64 -4.61 -23.85
N PRO A 29 -15.78 -3.91 -23.96
CA PRO A 29 -16.64 -3.68 -22.80
C PRO A 29 -17.21 -5.01 -22.26
N PRO A 30 -17.32 -5.19 -20.94
CA PRO A 30 -18.02 -6.34 -20.38
C PRO A 30 -19.51 -6.27 -20.71
N SER A 31 -20.16 -7.43 -20.75
CA SER A 31 -21.62 -7.50 -20.96
C SER A 31 -22.43 -7.18 -19.70
N LEU A 32 -21.77 -7.21 -18.53
CA LEU A 32 -22.33 -6.90 -17.22
C LEU A 32 -21.21 -6.50 -16.26
N VAL A 33 -21.41 -5.44 -15.48
CA VAL A 33 -20.62 -5.15 -14.28
C VAL A 33 -21.40 -5.59 -13.05
N VAL A 34 -20.79 -6.41 -12.19
CA VAL A 34 -21.33 -6.74 -10.87
C VAL A 34 -20.45 -6.07 -9.83
N SER A 35 -21.05 -5.26 -8.95
CA SER A 35 -20.31 -4.59 -7.88
C SER A 35 -20.83 -4.88 -6.50
N HIS A 36 -19.98 -4.60 -5.51
CA HIS A 36 -20.34 -4.70 -4.11
C HIS A 36 -21.62 -3.86 -3.81
N PRO A 37 -22.56 -4.39 -3.00
CA PRO A 37 -23.64 -3.60 -2.46
C PRO A 37 -23.12 -2.57 -1.44
N ALA A 38 -23.98 -1.62 -1.06
CA ALA A 38 -23.62 -0.52 -0.15
C ALA A 38 -23.12 -0.99 1.22
N GLU A 39 -23.47 -2.20 1.64
CA GLU A 39 -23.02 -2.82 2.90
C GLU A 39 -21.49 -2.97 2.99
N PHE A 40 -20.80 -3.01 1.84
CA PHE A 40 -19.33 -3.07 1.78
C PHE A 40 -18.66 -1.69 1.80
N ALA A 41 -19.39 -0.60 2.06
CA ALA A 41 -18.81 0.75 2.18
C ALA A 41 -17.71 0.86 3.26
N HIS A 42 -17.67 -0.09 4.20
CA HIS A 42 -16.63 -0.19 5.22
C HIS A 42 -15.28 -0.73 4.69
N CYS A 43 -15.24 -1.29 3.48
CA CYS A 43 -14.02 -1.81 2.86
C CYS A 43 -13.13 -0.68 2.33
N SER A 44 -11.84 -0.79 2.59
CA SER A 44 -10.85 0.20 2.13
C SER A 44 -10.83 0.30 0.61
N GLY A 45 -11.09 1.50 0.10
CA GLY A 45 -11.16 1.78 -1.33
C GLY A 45 -12.48 1.39 -1.97
N TYR A 46 -13.55 1.16 -1.20
CA TYR A 46 -14.90 0.97 -1.74
C TYR A 46 -15.27 2.10 -2.70
N LEU A 47 -15.89 1.73 -3.82
CA LEU A 47 -16.42 2.65 -4.80
C LEU A 47 -17.79 2.16 -5.26
N ASP A 48 -18.78 3.05 -5.34
CA ASP A 48 -20.03 2.75 -6.03
C ASP A 48 -19.84 2.85 -7.54
N TYR A 49 -19.99 1.73 -8.24
CA TYR A 49 -19.80 1.63 -9.69
C TYR A 49 -20.96 2.21 -10.50
N GLY A 50 -22.08 2.63 -9.91
CA GLY A 50 -23.26 3.08 -10.67
C GLY A 50 -22.99 4.24 -11.63
N ALA A 51 -22.33 5.30 -11.16
CA ALA A 51 -21.97 6.44 -12.01
C ALA A 51 -20.93 6.06 -13.08
N LEU A 52 -19.98 5.20 -12.72
CA LEU A 52 -18.94 4.71 -13.62
C LEU A 52 -19.54 3.86 -14.76
N ALA A 53 -20.37 2.87 -14.42
CA ALA A 53 -21.00 1.99 -15.39
C ALA A 53 -21.98 2.76 -16.29
N GLY A 54 -22.72 3.72 -15.74
CA GLY A 54 -23.57 4.62 -16.53
C GLY A 54 -22.78 5.45 -17.54
N ARG A 55 -21.62 6.00 -17.13
CA ARG A 55 -20.71 6.73 -18.03
C ARG A 55 -20.11 5.85 -19.12
N LEU A 56 -19.82 4.59 -18.81
CA LEU A 56 -19.27 3.61 -19.76
C LEU A 56 -20.35 2.95 -20.64
N GLY A 57 -21.63 3.16 -20.34
CA GLY A 57 -22.75 2.55 -21.07
C GLY A 57 -22.86 1.04 -20.86
N VAL A 58 -22.45 0.53 -19.70
CA VAL A 58 -22.42 -0.91 -19.39
C VAL A 58 -23.51 -1.26 -18.38
N PRO A 59 -24.27 -2.37 -18.58
CA PRO A 59 -25.23 -2.85 -17.59
C PRO A 59 -24.57 -3.09 -16.23
N HIS A 60 -25.25 -2.70 -15.15
CA HIS A 60 -24.70 -2.74 -13.80
C HIS A 60 -25.67 -3.37 -12.80
N LEU A 61 -25.13 -4.28 -12.00
CA LEU A 61 -25.83 -4.91 -10.87
C LEU A 61 -25.03 -4.69 -9.58
N ARG A 62 -25.71 -4.30 -8.50
CA ARG A 62 -25.14 -4.25 -7.15
C ARG A 62 -25.69 -5.42 -6.35
N ALA A 63 -24.87 -6.45 -6.11
CA ALA A 63 -25.34 -7.65 -5.45
C ALA A 63 -24.20 -8.44 -4.80
N ASP A 64 -24.56 -9.32 -3.87
CA ASP A 64 -23.68 -10.38 -3.41
C ASP A 64 -23.51 -11.44 -4.52
N LEU A 65 -22.27 -11.89 -4.77
CA LEU A 65 -21.98 -12.83 -5.86
C LEU A 65 -22.69 -14.18 -5.71
N GLY A 66 -23.02 -14.60 -4.48
CA GLY A 66 -23.75 -15.84 -4.21
C GLY A 66 -25.27 -15.73 -4.35
N SER A 67 -25.79 -14.53 -4.60
CA SER A 67 -27.23 -14.30 -4.69
C SER A 67 -27.85 -14.92 -5.94
N GLY A 68 -29.15 -15.28 -5.85
CA GLY A 68 -29.93 -15.75 -7.01
C GLY A 68 -30.01 -14.71 -8.13
N GLU A 69 -30.08 -13.42 -7.78
CA GLU A 69 -30.10 -12.30 -8.73
C GLU A 69 -28.85 -12.28 -9.62
N VAL A 70 -27.66 -12.56 -9.07
CA VAL A 70 -26.44 -12.66 -9.87
C VAL A 70 -26.53 -13.85 -10.84
N ARG A 71 -27.04 -15.00 -10.42
CA ARG A 71 -27.19 -16.17 -11.32
C ARG A 71 -28.15 -15.89 -12.47
N GLU A 72 -29.25 -15.21 -12.18
CA GLU A 72 -30.23 -14.78 -13.18
C GLU A 72 -29.60 -13.78 -14.16
N ALA A 73 -28.87 -12.78 -13.66
CA ALA A 73 -28.20 -11.79 -14.50
C ALA A 73 -27.10 -12.40 -15.38
N LEU A 74 -26.27 -13.31 -14.85
CA LEU A 74 -25.25 -14.03 -15.63
C LEU A 74 -25.90 -14.81 -16.78
N THR A 75 -27.02 -15.47 -16.52
CA THR A 75 -27.79 -16.20 -17.55
C THR A 75 -28.39 -15.26 -18.59
N ALA A 76 -29.07 -14.20 -18.14
CA ALA A 76 -29.74 -13.23 -19.01
C ALA A 76 -28.77 -12.51 -19.95
N HIS A 77 -27.55 -12.23 -19.49
CA HIS A 77 -26.52 -11.59 -20.30
C HIS A 77 -25.68 -12.60 -21.12
N GLY A 78 -25.89 -13.91 -20.94
CA GLY A 78 -25.17 -14.97 -21.64
C GLY A 78 -23.68 -14.98 -21.31
N ILE A 79 -23.33 -14.84 -20.04
CA ILE A 79 -21.94 -14.73 -19.58
C ILE A 79 -21.23 -16.09 -19.65
N ASP A 80 -20.04 -16.11 -20.27
CA ASP A 80 -19.17 -17.29 -20.37
C ASP A 80 -17.95 -17.22 -19.43
N LEU A 81 -17.51 -16.01 -19.06
CA LEU A 81 -16.31 -15.76 -18.26
C LEU A 81 -16.59 -14.71 -17.17
N MET A 82 -16.05 -14.94 -15.97
CA MET A 82 -16.01 -13.92 -14.91
C MET A 82 -14.61 -13.34 -14.77
N VAL A 83 -14.48 -12.01 -14.81
CA VAL A 83 -13.23 -11.29 -14.54
C VAL A 83 -13.35 -10.56 -13.21
N VAL A 84 -12.54 -10.92 -12.22
CA VAL A 84 -12.58 -10.34 -10.87
C VAL A 84 -11.35 -9.46 -10.62
N ALA A 85 -11.56 -8.19 -10.29
CA ALA A 85 -10.49 -7.24 -9.99
C ALA A 85 -10.89 -6.34 -8.83
N GLY A 86 -10.05 -6.23 -7.80
CA GLY A 86 -10.39 -5.40 -6.64
C GLY A 86 -11.68 -5.85 -5.94
N TRP A 87 -11.77 -7.13 -5.60
CA TRP A 87 -12.87 -7.71 -4.84
C TRP A 87 -12.39 -8.14 -3.46
N SER A 88 -13.20 -7.86 -2.43
CA SER A 88 -12.84 -8.19 -1.04
C SER A 88 -13.74 -9.24 -0.40
N GLY A 89 -14.84 -9.61 -1.07
CA GLY A 89 -15.80 -10.63 -0.62
C GLY A 89 -15.37 -12.04 -1.00
N SER A 90 -16.20 -13.02 -0.62
CA SER A 90 -16.07 -14.39 -1.12
C SER A 90 -16.43 -14.43 -2.61
N ILE A 91 -15.85 -15.40 -3.33
CA ILE A 91 -16.20 -15.70 -4.71
C ILE A 91 -16.70 -17.15 -4.71
N PRO A 92 -18.01 -17.38 -4.81
CA PRO A 92 -18.56 -18.73 -4.71
C PRO A 92 -18.11 -19.60 -5.90
N GLY A 93 -17.49 -20.74 -5.59
CA GLY A 93 -16.95 -21.64 -6.62
C GLY A 93 -18.03 -22.16 -7.57
N GLU A 94 -19.25 -22.37 -7.06
CA GLU A 94 -20.39 -22.84 -7.85
C GLU A 94 -20.90 -21.81 -8.88
N VAL A 95 -20.65 -20.51 -8.63
CA VAL A 95 -20.98 -19.45 -9.58
C VAL A 95 -19.92 -19.45 -10.69
N VAL A 96 -18.64 -19.51 -10.32
CA VAL A 96 -17.53 -19.57 -11.29
C VAL A 96 -17.65 -20.83 -12.17
N SER A 97 -17.89 -22.00 -11.58
CA SER A 97 -17.97 -23.27 -12.31
C SER A 97 -19.20 -23.39 -13.20
N SER A 98 -20.20 -22.51 -13.04
CA SER A 98 -21.38 -22.47 -13.92
C SER A 98 -21.10 -21.82 -15.27
N LEU A 99 -19.99 -21.10 -15.39
CA LEU A 99 -19.59 -20.37 -16.59
C LEU A 99 -18.71 -21.24 -17.48
N ALA A 100 -18.95 -21.21 -18.80
CA ALA A 100 -18.27 -22.09 -19.77
C ALA A 100 -16.73 -21.96 -19.77
N LEU A 101 -16.21 -20.78 -19.47
CA LEU A 101 -14.78 -20.46 -19.40
C LEU A 101 -14.30 -20.27 -17.96
N GLY A 102 -15.18 -20.45 -16.97
CA GLY A 102 -14.89 -20.24 -15.55
C GLY A 102 -14.68 -18.77 -15.21
N GLY A 103 -13.61 -18.47 -14.47
CA GLY A 103 -13.28 -17.11 -14.10
C GLY A 103 -11.79 -16.90 -13.87
N VAL A 104 -11.38 -15.63 -13.92
CA VAL A 104 -10.02 -15.18 -13.63
C VAL A 104 -10.03 -14.04 -12.61
N GLY A 105 -8.96 -13.96 -11.82
CA GLY A 105 -8.76 -12.93 -10.82
C GLY A 105 -7.47 -12.15 -11.05
N LEU A 106 -7.46 -10.91 -10.59
CA LEU A 106 -6.25 -10.09 -10.44
C LEU A 106 -5.88 -9.95 -8.96
N HIS A 107 -4.65 -10.32 -8.63
CA HIS A 107 -4.13 -10.23 -7.26
C HIS A 107 -2.79 -9.49 -7.23
N PRO A 108 -2.63 -8.42 -6.42
CA PRO A 108 -1.41 -7.61 -6.42
C PRO A 108 -0.33 -8.18 -5.50
N ALA A 109 0.01 -9.44 -5.73
CA ALA A 109 1.18 -10.11 -5.15
C ALA A 109 1.80 -11.07 -6.17
N PRO A 110 3.10 -11.40 -6.05
CA PRO A 110 3.77 -12.38 -6.90
C PRO A 110 3.43 -13.81 -6.47
N LEU A 111 2.21 -14.27 -6.81
CA LEU A 111 1.74 -15.61 -6.48
C LEU A 111 2.76 -16.69 -6.92
N PRO A 112 3.02 -17.72 -6.09
CA PRO A 112 2.28 -18.11 -4.87
C PRO A 112 2.65 -17.33 -3.59
N VAL A 113 3.56 -16.36 -3.64
CA VAL A 113 3.87 -15.51 -2.49
C VAL A 113 2.77 -14.47 -2.30
N GLY A 114 2.30 -14.33 -1.06
CA GLY A 114 1.33 -13.31 -0.70
C GLY A 114 -0.09 -13.60 -1.15
N ARG A 115 -0.50 -14.88 -1.15
CA ARG A 115 -1.92 -15.25 -1.13
C ARG A 115 -2.62 -14.60 0.07
N GLY A 116 -3.95 -14.68 0.12
CA GLY A 116 -4.75 -14.06 1.18
C GLY A 116 -5.00 -12.57 0.94
N ARG A 117 -4.93 -11.75 1.99
CA ARG A 117 -5.60 -10.44 2.02
C ARG A 117 -4.65 -9.27 2.32
N ALA A 118 -5.11 -8.07 2.01
CA ALA A 118 -4.36 -6.81 2.14
C ALA A 118 -2.94 -6.80 1.50
N PRO A 119 -2.77 -7.32 0.26
CA PRO A 119 -1.46 -7.46 -0.39
C PRO A 119 -0.66 -6.16 -0.57
N ILE A 120 -1.32 -5.03 -0.85
CA ILE A 120 -0.64 -3.73 -1.01
C ILE A 120 0.01 -3.28 0.33
N PRO A 121 -0.71 -3.21 1.47
CA PRO A 121 -0.09 -2.94 2.76
C PRO A 121 1.01 -3.93 3.10
N TRP A 122 0.80 -5.23 2.87
CA TRP A 122 1.81 -6.25 3.16
C TRP A 122 3.07 -6.10 2.33
N THR A 123 2.97 -5.67 1.08
CA THR A 123 4.14 -5.39 0.22
C THR A 123 5.05 -4.35 0.89
N ILE A 124 4.46 -3.28 1.44
CA ILE A 124 5.22 -2.25 2.14
C ILE A 124 5.70 -2.76 3.50
N LEU A 125 4.83 -3.37 4.31
CA LEU A 125 5.16 -3.86 5.66
C LEU A 125 6.25 -4.94 5.68
N ARG A 126 6.35 -5.74 4.61
CA ARG A 126 7.40 -6.75 4.44
C ARG A 126 8.69 -6.20 3.84
N ASP A 127 8.77 -4.89 3.63
CA ASP A 127 9.94 -4.21 3.09
C ASP A 127 10.38 -4.80 1.74
N MET A 128 9.40 -5.18 0.91
CA MET A 128 9.67 -5.78 -0.39
C MET A 128 10.29 -4.74 -1.32
N ARG A 129 11.33 -5.13 -2.05
CA ARG A 129 11.98 -4.29 -3.09
C ARG A 129 11.36 -4.49 -4.48
N SER A 130 10.68 -5.61 -4.68
CA SER A 130 9.99 -5.96 -5.91
C SER A 130 8.74 -6.74 -5.56
N SER A 131 7.68 -6.55 -6.34
CA SER A 131 6.41 -7.26 -6.24
C SER A 131 5.81 -7.45 -7.63
N ALA A 132 4.63 -8.06 -7.73
CA ALA A 132 3.94 -8.25 -9.00
C ALA A 132 2.43 -8.13 -8.85
N VAL A 133 1.76 -7.88 -9.98
CA VAL A 133 0.34 -8.16 -10.16
C VAL A 133 0.21 -9.48 -10.91
N THR A 134 -0.59 -10.40 -10.40
CA THR A 134 -0.82 -11.72 -11.01
C THR A 134 -2.24 -11.79 -11.56
N LEU A 135 -2.38 -12.17 -12.83
CA LEU A 135 -3.61 -12.64 -13.44
C LEU A 135 -3.63 -14.17 -13.37
N PHE A 136 -4.66 -14.75 -12.78
CA PHE A 136 -4.76 -16.19 -12.52
C PHE A 136 -6.18 -16.71 -12.69
N HIS A 137 -6.34 -18.01 -12.95
CA HIS A 137 -7.62 -18.69 -13.02
C HIS A 137 -8.19 -18.92 -11.62
N LEU A 138 -9.49 -18.75 -11.46
CA LEU A 138 -10.21 -19.04 -10.22
C LEU A 138 -10.52 -20.55 -10.15
N ASP A 139 -10.17 -21.18 -9.04
CA ASP A 139 -10.30 -22.63 -8.77
C ASP A 139 -11.13 -22.94 -7.52
N GLY A 140 -11.72 -21.92 -6.88
CA GLY A 140 -12.52 -22.05 -5.65
C GLY A 140 -11.70 -21.95 -4.36
N GLU A 141 -10.37 -21.98 -4.45
CA GLU A 141 -9.46 -21.74 -3.34
C GLU A 141 -8.87 -20.32 -3.41
N GLU A 142 -8.49 -19.74 -2.25
CA GLU A 142 -8.10 -18.33 -2.17
C GLU A 142 -6.70 -18.10 -2.80
N HIS A 143 -6.71 -17.62 -4.05
CA HIS A 143 -5.52 -17.22 -4.82
C HIS A 143 -4.54 -18.36 -5.17
N SER A 144 -5.03 -19.58 -5.36
CA SER A 144 -4.23 -20.79 -5.65
C SER A 144 -4.17 -21.21 -7.12
N GLY A 145 -5.14 -20.80 -7.92
CA GLY A 145 -5.28 -21.31 -9.29
C GLY A 145 -4.16 -20.91 -10.25
N ASP A 146 -4.18 -21.53 -11.42
CA ASP A 146 -3.15 -21.43 -12.44
C ASP A 146 -2.90 -19.97 -12.89
N ILE A 147 -1.64 -19.60 -13.05
CA ILE A 147 -1.23 -18.28 -13.50
C ILE A 147 -1.40 -18.16 -15.01
N VAL A 148 -2.07 -17.09 -15.44
CA VAL A 148 -2.10 -16.63 -16.83
C VAL A 148 -0.85 -15.80 -17.11
N ASP A 149 -0.61 -14.77 -16.30
CA ASP A 149 0.52 -13.84 -16.45
C ASP A 149 0.84 -13.05 -15.17
N GLN A 150 2.05 -12.51 -15.10
CA GLN A 150 2.52 -11.67 -13.99
C GLN A 150 3.23 -10.42 -14.51
N ALA A 151 2.82 -9.26 -13.99
CA ALA A 151 3.49 -7.99 -14.24
C ALA A 151 4.31 -7.58 -13.02
N TRP A 152 5.63 -7.74 -13.11
CA TRP A 152 6.58 -7.39 -12.05
C TRP A 152 6.86 -5.89 -12.01
N PHE A 153 7.12 -5.37 -10.82
CA PHE A 153 7.49 -3.98 -10.61
C PHE A 153 8.39 -3.78 -9.38
N ASP A 154 9.22 -2.74 -9.43
CA ASP A 154 10.03 -2.32 -8.29
C ASP A 154 9.20 -1.52 -7.29
N VAL A 155 9.46 -1.76 -6.01
CA VAL A 155 8.85 -1.05 -4.88
C VAL A 155 9.88 -0.06 -4.36
N ALA A 156 9.61 1.23 -4.55
CA ALA A 156 10.48 2.29 -4.07
C ALA A 156 10.54 2.28 -2.52
N PRO A 157 11.68 2.64 -1.90
CA PRO A 157 11.80 2.65 -0.44
C PRO A 157 10.78 3.56 0.27
N ASP A 158 10.37 4.64 -0.40
CA ASP A 158 9.39 5.63 0.05
C ASP A 158 7.97 5.34 -0.47
N ALA A 159 7.74 4.19 -1.09
CA ALA A 159 6.43 3.83 -1.62
C ALA A 159 5.35 3.89 -0.52
N THR A 160 4.21 4.48 -0.89
CA THR A 160 3.00 4.56 -0.07
C THR A 160 1.93 3.64 -0.61
N ALA A 161 0.98 3.26 0.25
CA ALA A 161 -0.15 2.44 -0.18
C ALA A 161 -0.93 3.11 -1.32
N ALA A 162 -1.13 4.43 -1.26
CA ALA A 162 -1.77 5.20 -2.32
C ALA A 162 -1.04 5.07 -3.67
N GLY A 163 0.28 5.30 -3.67
CA GLY A 163 1.09 5.19 -4.89
C GLY A 163 1.14 3.77 -5.45
N LEU A 164 1.20 2.75 -4.58
CA LEU A 164 1.10 1.36 -5.02
C LEU A 164 -0.29 1.03 -5.55
N TYR A 165 -1.36 1.57 -4.98
CA TYR A 165 -2.73 1.36 -5.43
C TYR A 165 -2.91 1.84 -6.87
N GLU A 166 -2.44 3.04 -7.19
CA GLU A 166 -2.46 3.58 -8.56
C GLU A 166 -1.63 2.73 -9.53
N ARG A 167 -0.41 2.37 -9.13
CA ARG A 167 0.49 1.56 -9.98
C ARG A 167 -0.09 0.18 -10.25
N VAL A 168 -0.61 -0.48 -9.23
CA VAL A 168 -1.27 -1.78 -9.34
C VAL A 168 -2.48 -1.69 -10.26
N GLY A 169 -3.33 -0.68 -10.12
CA GLY A 169 -4.50 -0.52 -10.98
C GLY A 169 -4.14 -0.43 -12.46
N ARG A 170 -3.05 0.28 -12.80
CA ARG A 170 -2.54 0.34 -14.19
C ARG A 170 -2.02 -1.02 -14.67
N LEU A 171 -1.23 -1.71 -13.86
CA LEU A 171 -0.71 -3.04 -14.22
C LEU A 171 -1.82 -4.09 -14.37
N GLN A 172 -2.91 -3.98 -13.60
CA GLN A 172 -4.11 -4.79 -13.75
C GLN A 172 -4.77 -4.57 -15.12
N ALA A 173 -4.89 -3.31 -15.55
CA ALA A 173 -5.40 -2.96 -16.86
C ALA A 173 -4.53 -3.55 -17.98
N ASP A 174 -3.20 -3.35 -17.90
CA ASP A 174 -2.25 -3.86 -18.89
C ASP A 174 -2.33 -5.39 -19.05
N LEU A 175 -2.43 -6.12 -17.93
CA LEU A 175 -2.57 -7.57 -17.94
C LEU A 175 -3.89 -8.01 -18.59
N LEU A 176 -5.02 -7.38 -18.23
CA LEU A 176 -6.30 -7.77 -18.81
C LEU A 176 -6.38 -7.44 -20.29
N VAL A 177 -5.94 -6.26 -20.72
CA VAL A 177 -5.93 -5.89 -22.15
C VAL A 177 -5.09 -6.86 -22.96
N ARG A 178 -3.93 -7.30 -22.43
CA ARG A 178 -3.05 -8.26 -23.12
C ARG A 178 -3.70 -9.63 -23.31
N HIS A 179 -4.56 -10.06 -22.39
CA HIS A 179 -5.05 -11.44 -22.32
C HIS A 179 -6.55 -11.60 -22.58
N VAL A 180 -7.34 -10.52 -22.66
CA VAL A 180 -8.82 -10.60 -22.76
C VAL A 180 -9.29 -11.41 -23.95
N GLU A 181 -8.66 -11.30 -25.12
CA GLU A 181 -9.02 -12.10 -26.30
C GLU A 181 -8.78 -13.59 -26.06
N GLY A 182 -7.56 -13.97 -25.63
CA GLY A 182 -7.24 -15.36 -25.32
C GLY A 182 -8.08 -15.94 -24.17
N LEU A 183 -8.49 -15.10 -23.21
CA LEU A 183 -9.41 -15.49 -22.15
C LEU A 183 -10.80 -15.82 -22.72
N LEU A 184 -11.33 -14.98 -23.63
CA LEU A 184 -12.62 -15.19 -24.29
C LEU A 184 -12.59 -16.35 -25.30
N GLU A 185 -11.43 -16.65 -25.88
CA GLU A 185 -11.23 -17.81 -26.77
C GLU A 185 -10.97 -19.11 -26.00
N GLY A 186 -10.74 -19.04 -24.68
CA GLY A 186 -10.36 -20.20 -23.86
C GLY A 186 -8.94 -20.71 -24.12
N THR A 187 -8.07 -19.88 -24.71
CA THR A 187 -6.68 -20.20 -25.10
C THR A 187 -5.65 -19.58 -24.14
N ALA A 188 -6.08 -18.78 -23.16
CA ALA A 188 -5.21 -18.17 -22.17
C ALA A 188 -4.36 -19.23 -21.43
N PRO A 189 -3.06 -18.96 -21.18
CA PRO A 189 -2.18 -19.89 -20.49
C PRO A 189 -2.71 -20.35 -19.13
N ARG A 190 -2.41 -21.61 -18.79
CA ARG A 190 -2.63 -22.21 -17.47
C ARG A 190 -1.31 -22.75 -16.97
N ARG A 191 -0.65 -22.00 -16.09
CA ARG A 191 0.63 -22.38 -15.48
C ARG A 191 0.43 -22.64 -13.99
N PRO A 192 0.55 -23.89 -13.51
CA PRO A 192 0.48 -24.18 -12.09
C PRO A 192 1.43 -23.31 -11.29
N GLN A 193 0.96 -22.80 -10.16
CA GLN A 193 1.82 -22.05 -9.24
C GLN A 193 2.94 -22.97 -8.73
N SER A 194 4.18 -22.48 -8.73
CA SER A 194 5.35 -23.22 -8.25
C SER A 194 6.22 -22.33 -7.36
N GLY A 195 7.00 -22.95 -6.47
CA GLY A 195 7.84 -22.24 -5.50
C GLY A 195 7.21 -22.07 -4.11
N HIS A 196 7.72 -21.12 -3.33
CA HIS A 196 7.31 -20.92 -1.94
C HIS A 196 5.95 -20.22 -1.84
N ALA A 197 4.94 -20.94 -1.37
CA ALA A 197 3.64 -20.36 -1.06
C ALA A 197 3.64 -19.68 0.31
N SER A 198 3.03 -18.49 0.40
CA SER A 198 2.76 -17.82 1.67
C SER A 198 1.38 -17.18 1.66
N VAL A 199 0.71 -17.19 2.81
CA VAL A 199 -0.60 -16.57 3.02
C VAL A 199 -0.44 -15.38 3.96
N TRP A 200 -0.93 -14.22 3.53
CA TRP A 200 -0.93 -13.00 4.30
C TRP A 200 -2.31 -12.77 4.94
N PRO A 201 -2.35 -12.52 6.26
CA PRO A 201 -3.63 -12.42 6.94
C PRO A 201 -4.35 -11.12 6.60
N ARG A 202 -5.67 -11.15 6.77
CA ARG A 202 -6.50 -9.94 6.72
C ARG A 202 -6.01 -8.95 7.77
N ARG A 203 -5.92 -7.68 7.38
CA ARG A 203 -5.69 -6.57 8.32
C ARG A 203 -7.01 -5.93 8.73
N ARG A 204 -7.12 -5.58 10.01
CA ARG A 204 -8.22 -4.86 10.64
C ARG A 204 -7.80 -3.41 10.92
N PRO A 205 -8.75 -2.47 11.10
CA PRO A 205 -8.42 -1.11 11.52
C PRO A 205 -7.61 -1.04 12.83
N SER A 206 -7.81 -2.00 13.74
CA SER A 206 -7.04 -2.13 15.00
C SER A 206 -5.55 -2.36 14.76
N ASP A 207 -5.19 -3.06 13.68
CA ASP A 207 -3.80 -3.39 13.34
C ASP A 207 -3.02 -2.15 12.86
N GLY A 208 -3.70 -1.00 12.72
CA GLY A 208 -3.06 0.28 12.50
C GLY A 208 -2.50 0.94 13.76
N ARG A 209 -2.69 0.36 14.95
CA ARG A 209 -2.15 0.93 16.19
C ARG A 209 -0.61 0.88 16.16
N LEU A 210 0.02 2.04 16.26
CA LEU A 210 1.46 2.20 16.22
C LEU A 210 2.11 1.71 17.52
N ASP A 211 3.14 0.89 17.36
CA ASP A 211 4.10 0.59 18.42
C ASP A 211 5.21 1.64 18.39
N LEU A 212 5.10 2.68 19.22
CA LEU A 212 6.13 3.73 19.28
C LEU A 212 7.41 3.24 19.96
N THR A 213 7.41 2.05 20.57
CA THR A 213 8.62 1.37 21.06
C THR A 213 9.36 0.61 19.96
N ALA A 214 8.80 0.51 18.75
CA ALA A 214 9.49 -0.02 17.59
C ALA A 214 10.48 1.01 16.99
N SER A 215 11.31 0.56 16.04
CA SER A 215 12.21 1.46 15.32
C SER A 215 11.42 2.53 14.55
N GLY A 216 12.01 3.71 14.34
CA GLY A 216 11.35 4.73 13.52
C GLY A 216 11.06 4.23 12.10
N SER A 217 11.93 3.37 11.56
CA SER A 217 11.71 2.74 10.25
C SER A 217 10.45 1.88 10.20
N ASP A 218 10.10 1.20 11.30
CA ASP A 218 8.87 0.41 11.39
C ASP A 218 7.63 1.32 11.53
N VAL A 219 7.73 2.39 12.31
CA VAL A 219 6.67 3.42 12.43
C VAL A 219 6.39 4.05 11.06
N ASP A 220 7.43 4.51 10.37
CA ASP A 220 7.34 5.10 9.03
C ASP A 220 6.70 4.13 8.02
N ARG A 221 7.16 2.87 8.00
CA ARG A 221 6.60 1.83 7.13
C ARG A 221 5.13 1.57 7.41
N MET A 222 4.71 1.53 8.68
CA MET A 222 3.30 1.38 9.04
C MET A 222 2.46 2.57 8.56
N VAL A 223 2.95 3.81 8.72
CA VAL A 223 2.27 5.02 8.22
C VAL A 223 2.09 4.96 6.71
N ARG A 224 3.15 4.62 5.96
CA ARG A 224 3.09 4.51 4.49
C ARG A 224 2.21 3.35 4.02
N ALA A 225 2.28 2.20 4.68
CA ALA A 225 1.52 1.00 4.33
C ALA A 225 0.01 1.15 4.54
N LEU A 226 -0.40 2.04 5.44
CA LEU A 226 -1.79 2.30 5.78
C LEU A 226 -2.28 3.68 5.37
N ALA A 227 -1.51 4.37 4.54
CA ALA A 227 -1.98 5.55 3.83
C ALA A 227 -3.26 5.22 3.03
N GLU A 228 -3.93 6.27 2.55
CA GLU A 228 -5.17 6.16 1.79
C GLU A 228 -5.04 5.13 0.65
N PRO A 229 -6.05 4.26 0.41
CA PRO A 229 -7.41 4.27 0.95
C PRO A 229 -7.62 3.45 2.24
N TYR A 230 -6.54 3.09 2.94
CA TYR A 230 -6.63 2.32 4.19
C TYR A 230 -6.98 3.21 5.40
N PRO A 231 -7.38 2.62 6.55
CA PRO A 231 -7.84 3.38 7.71
C PRO A 231 -6.79 4.27 8.41
N GLY A 232 -5.51 4.18 8.01
CA GLY A 232 -4.41 4.93 8.63
C GLY A 232 -3.77 4.23 9.82
N ALA A 233 -2.47 4.51 10.01
CA ALA A 233 -1.75 4.16 11.22
C ALA A 233 -2.04 5.20 12.32
N PHE A 234 -2.24 4.77 13.56
CA PHE A 234 -2.68 5.67 14.63
C PHE A 234 -2.04 5.38 15.97
N ALA A 235 -1.98 6.38 16.83
CA ALA A 235 -1.61 6.26 18.24
C ALA A 235 -2.60 7.06 19.11
N MET A 236 -2.70 6.70 20.38
CA MET A 236 -3.56 7.42 21.33
C MET A 236 -2.77 8.55 21.99
N PHE A 237 -3.37 9.74 22.06
CA PHE A 237 -2.83 10.90 22.76
C PHE A 237 -3.88 11.37 23.78
N GLY A 238 -3.74 10.89 25.03
CA GLY A 238 -4.85 10.88 25.97
C GLY A 238 -6.03 10.10 25.39
N SER A 239 -7.25 10.65 25.50
CA SER A 239 -8.45 10.03 24.94
C SER A 239 -8.59 10.15 23.41
N ALA A 240 -7.75 10.96 22.76
CA ALA A 240 -7.88 11.23 21.33
C ALA A 240 -7.10 10.22 20.49
N ARG A 241 -7.71 9.73 19.40
CA ARG A 241 -7.03 8.91 18.40
C ARG A 241 -6.34 9.83 17.40
N ILE A 242 -5.02 9.76 17.32
CA ILE A 242 -4.24 10.51 16.32
C ILE A 242 -3.84 9.57 15.21
N THR A 243 -4.43 9.74 14.03
CA THR A 243 -4.05 9.00 12.83
C THR A 243 -2.96 9.75 12.08
N LEU A 244 -1.78 9.15 11.92
CA LEU A 244 -0.66 9.71 11.17
C LEU A 244 -0.85 9.35 9.70
N CYS A 245 -1.02 10.35 8.83
CA CYS A 245 -1.33 10.15 7.42
C CYS A 245 -0.09 10.20 6.52
N SER A 246 0.90 11.01 6.88
CA SER A 246 2.20 11.11 6.22
C SER A 246 3.23 11.72 7.16
N GLY A 247 4.51 11.52 6.87
CA GLY A 247 5.61 12.08 7.64
C GLY A 247 6.96 11.60 7.12
N ARG A 248 8.00 11.90 7.89
CA ARG A 248 9.38 11.57 7.56
C ARG A 248 10.18 11.27 8.82
N LEU A 249 11.23 10.45 8.68
CA LEU A 249 12.19 10.23 9.75
C LEU A 249 13.27 11.31 9.75
N VAL A 250 13.69 11.73 10.94
CA VAL A 250 14.86 12.58 11.14
C VAL A 250 15.87 11.91 12.04
N GLY A 251 17.14 12.03 11.65
CA GLY A 251 18.29 11.68 12.48
C GLY A 251 18.88 12.92 13.16
N GLY A 252 19.68 12.70 14.21
CA GLY A 252 20.48 13.76 14.86
C GLY A 252 19.70 14.68 15.81
N VAL A 253 18.41 14.43 16.03
CA VAL A 253 17.64 15.09 17.09
C VAL A 253 17.82 14.28 18.38
N PRO A 254 18.22 14.91 19.51
CA PRO A 254 18.21 14.23 20.80
C PRO A 254 16.79 13.73 21.10
N GLY A 255 16.62 12.41 21.06
CA GLY A 255 15.36 11.76 21.36
C GLY A 255 14.99 11.86 22.84
N GLY A 256 13.72 11.61 23.11
CA GLY A 256 13.18 11.36 24.44
C GLY A 256 12.93 9.87 24.71
N ALA A 257 12.07 9.56 25.67
CA ALA A 257 11.55 8.19 25.77
C ALA A 257 10.61 7.89 24.57
N PRO A 258 10.45 6.63 24.17
CA PRO A 258 9.53 6.26 23.09
C PRO A 258 8.13 6.81 23.29
N GLY A 259 7.54 7.39 22.25
CA GLY A 259 6.26 8.08 22.27
C GLY A 259 6.29 9.53 22.76
N GLN A 260 7.46 10.05 23.16
CA GLN A 260 7.60 11.46 23.55
C GLN A 260 7.56 12.39 22.33
N VAL A 261 6.79 13.47 22.46
CA VAL A 261 6.80 14.59 21.53
C VAL A 261 8.04 15.46 21.79
N VAL A 262 8.85 15.68 20.76
CA VAL A 262 10.11 16.44 20.80
C VAL A 262 10.14 17.53 19.74
N ALA A 263 10.94 18.57 19.95
CA ALA A 263 11.19 19.59 18.94
C ALA A 263 12.27 19.09 17.96
N THR A 264 12.04 19.24 16.65
CA THR A 264 12.96 18.70 15.62
C THR A 264 13.74 19.77 14.85
N GLY A 265 13.55 21.06 15.17
CA GLY A 265 14.29 22.15 14.52
C GLY A 265 13.89 23.56 14.97
N ARG A 266 14.30 24.57 14.20
CA ARG A 266 13.88 25.97 14.41
C ARG A 266 12.44 26.16 13.92
N GLY A 267 11.51 26.42 14.82
CA GLY A 267 10.09 26.64 14.50
C GLY A 267 9.15 25.82 15.39
N ARG A 268 7.88 25.70 14.98
CA ARG A 268 6.87 24.86 15.66
C ARG A 268 6.80 23.45 15.04
N GLU A 269 7.93 22.84 14.70
CA GLU A 269 7.96 21.47 14.17
C GLU A 269 8.18 20.47 15.31
N TRP A 270 7.30 19.49 15.38
CA TRP A 270 7.29 18.48 16.43
C TRP A 270 7.41 17.09 15.82
N GLY A 271 8.18 16.23 16.48
CA GLY A 271 8.32 14.83 16.12
C GLY A 271 8.02 13.91 17.30
N ILE A 272 7.91 12.63 17.03
CA ILE A 272 7.61 11.57 17.98
C ILE A 272 8.84 10.68 18.07
N THR A 273 9.40 10.54 19.28
CA THR A 273 10.56 9.66 19.48
C THR A 273 10.13 8.20 19.39
N CYS A 274 10.91 7.39 18.66
CA CYS A 274 10.71 5.97 18.47
C CYS A 274 11.66 5.14 19.37
N GLY A 275 11.50 3.82 19.38
CA GLY A 275 12.24 2.90 20.27
C GLY A 275 13.75 2.90 20.11
N ASP A 276 14.25 3.20 18.93
CA ASP A 276 15.67 3.30 18.59
C ASP A 276 16.23 4.73 18.75
N GLY A 277 15.44 5.65 19.31
CA GLY A 277 15.80 7.06 19.49
C GLY A 277 15.67 7.90 18.22
N SER A 278 15.33 7.31 17.07
CA SER A 278 14.96 8.08 15.88
C SER A 278 13.64 8.83 16.12
N VAL A 279 13.40 9.88 15.32
CA VAL A 279 12.22 10.72 15.50
C VAL A 279 11.39 10.73 14.22
N PHE A 280 10.12 10.35 14.33
CA PHE A 280 9.14 10.47 13.25
C PHE A 280 8.46 11.84 13.29
N VAL A 281 8.60 12.62 12.23
CA VAL A 281 7.96 13.93 12.08
C VAL A 281 6.70 13.77 11.23
N PRO A 282 5.49 13.81 11.82
CA PRO A 282 4.27 13.81 11.04
C PRO A 282 4.15 15.11 10.23
N GLU A 283 3.70 15.01 8.99
CA GLU A 283 3.41 16.16 8.12
C GLU A 283 1.90 16.40 8.04
N VAL A 284 1.14 15.31 7.97
CA VAL A 284 -0.32 15.32 7.94
C VAL A 284 -0.84 14.30 8.93
N LEU A 285 -1.81 14.69 9.74
CA LEU A 285 -2.50 13.82 10.68
C LEU A 285 -4.00 14.12 10.75
N ARG A 286 -4.76 13.23 11.38
CA ARG A 286 -6.17 13.43 11.73
C ARG A 286 -6.36 13.18 13.22
N VAL A 287 -7.21 13.96 13.86
CA VAL A 287 -7.66 13.75 15.24
C VAL A 287 -9.03 13.11 15.19
N ASP A 288 -9.17 11.95 15.82
CA ASP A 288 -10.34 11.08 15.77
C ASP A 288 -10.79 10.83 14.32
N GLU A 289 -12.06 11.05 14.01
CA GLU A 289 -12.60 10.98 12.64
C GLU A 289 -12.51 12.31 11.88
N GLY A 290 -11.88 13.33 12.47
CA GLY A 290 -11.79 14.69 11.94
C GLY A 290 -11.00 14.83 10.63
N VAL A 291 -10.95 16.07 10.15
CA VAL A 291 -10.26 16.44 8.91
C VAL A 291 -8.74 16.40 9.06
N ARG A 292 -8.04 16.25 7.92
CA ARG A 292 -6.58 16.32 7.86
C ARG A 292 -6.09 17.68 8.37
N ALA A 293 -5.09 17.67 9.22
CA ALA A 293 -4.48 18.85 9.81
C ALA A 293 -2.95 18.72 9.82
N ARG A 294 -2.29 19.88 9.87
CA ARG A 294 -0.85 19.94 10.16
C ARG A 294 -0.65 19.87 11.68
N PRO A 295 0.38 19.16 12.19
CA PRO A 295 0.64 19.11 13.63
C PRO A 295 0.85 20.49 14.25
N THR A 296 1.45 21.42 13.50
CA THR A 296 1.73 22.79 13.95
C THR A 296 0.46 23.59 14.26
N SER A 297 -0.69 23.17 13.73
CA SER A 297 -2.00 23.77 13.98
C SER A 297 -2.66 23.28 15.26
N LEU A 298 -2.10 22.28 15.94
CA LEU A 298 -2.72 21.62 17.10
C LEU A 298 -2.00 21.97 18.39
N ALA A 299 -2.67 22.74 19.25
CA ALA A 299 -2.10 23.24 20.51
C ALA A 299 -1.73 22.13 21.52
N MET A 300 -2.25 20.91 21.35
CA MET A 300 -2.01 19.73 22.19
C MET A 300 -0.63 19.10 21.95
N PHE A 301 -0.01 19.32 20.80
CA PHE A 301 1.33 18.82 20.49
C PHE A 301 2.39 19.77 21.03
N ARG A 302 2.85 19.53 22.26
CA ARG A 302 3.91 20.30 22.90
C ARG A 302 5.08 19.38 23.27
N PRO A 303 6.34 19.84 23.17
CA PRO A 303 7.49 19.06 23.63
C PRO A 303 7.31 18.60 25.08
N GLY A 304 7.69 17.36 25.35
CA GLY A 304 7.56 16.75 26.68
C GLY A 304 6.21 16.09 26.96
N THR A 305 5.23 16.19 26.04
CA THR A 305 4.02 15.37 26.09
C THR A 305 4.27 13.98 25.49
N PHE A 306 3.38 13.03 25.78
CA PHE A 306 3.56 11.62 25.41
C PHE A 306 2.31 11.05 24.76
N PHE A 307 2.53 10.21 23.76
CA PHE A 307 1.54 9.24 23.30
C PHE A 307 1.46 8.06 24.27
N GLU A 308 0.29 7.42 24.34
CA GLU A 308 0.12 6.25 25.19
C GLU A 308 0.90 5.03 24.63
N ALA A 309 1.59 4.33 25.53
CA ALA A 309 2.19 3.05 25.19
C ALA A 309 1.08 1.99 24.95
N PRO A 310 1.09 1.28 23.82
CA PRO A 310 0.17 0.18 23.59
C PRO A 310 0.39 -0.97 24.59
N SER A 311 -0.67 -1.64 25.03
CA SER A 311 -0.55 -2.87 25.81
C SER A 311 0.04 -4.00 24.96
N GLN A 312 0.76 -4.96 25.56
CA GLN A 312 1.42 -6.06 24.82
C GLN A 312 0.47 -6.85 23.91
N HIS A 313 -0.75 -7.12 24.39
CA HIS A 313 -1.78 -7.82 23.60
C HIS A 313 -2.19 -7.06 22.33
N MET A 314 -2.09 -5.72 22.33
CA MET A 314 -2.38 -4.88 21.16
C MET A 314 -1.24 -4.85 20.14
N LEU A 315 -0.06 -5.36 20.49
CA LEU A 315 1.14 -5.45 19.65
C LEU A 315 1.29 -6.81 18.95
N GLU A 316 0.51 -7.81 19.38
CA GLU A 316 0.43 -9.11 18.74
C GLU A 316 -0.24 -8.96 17.36
N GLY A 317 0.56 -8.93 16.29
CA GLY A 317 0.09 -8.76 14.90
C GLY A 317 0.71 -7.57 14.15
N THR A 318 1.37 -6.64 14.85
CA THR A 318 2.12 -5.53 14.24
C THR A 318 3.60 -5.83 14.05
N ARG A 319 4.13 -6.83 14.77
CA ARG A 319 5.54 -7.23 14.73
C ARG A 319 5.87 -8.07 13.50
N ARG A 320 7.02 -7.77 12.89
CA ARG A 320 7.58 -8.50 11.75
C ARG A 320 7.78 -9.98 12.13
N ALA A 321 7.03 -10.88 11.49
CA ALA A 321 7.45 -12.26 11.39
C ALA A 321 8.61 -12.32 10.38
N PRO A 322 9.77 -12.91 10.72
CA PRO A 322 10.84 -13.13 9.75
C PRO A 322 10.30 -13.92 8.56
N LEU A 323 10.67 -13.51 7.34
CA LEU A 323 10.47 -14.36 6.17
C LEU A 323 11.38 -15.60 6.33
N PRO A 324 10.89 -16.83 6.10
CA PRO A 324 11.76 -17.99 6.02
C PRO A 324 12.87 -17.72 5.00
N GLY A 325 14.14 -17.83 5.43
CA GLY A 325 15.31 -17.65 4.55
C GLY A 325 15.96 -16.25 4.56
N GLN A 326 15.44 -15.28 5.30
CA GLN A 326 16.22 -14.07 5.65
C GLN A 326 16.80 -14.25 7.05
N ALA A 327 18.13 -14.37 7.15
CA ALA A 327 18.80 -14.29 8.44
C ALA A 327 18.48 -12.93 9.09
N PRO A 328 18.19 -12.89 10.40
CA PRO A 328 18.08 -11.63 11.11
C PRO A 328 19.39 -10.87 10.94
N SER A 329 19.31 -9.60 10.51
CA SER A 329 20.44 -8.68 10.66
C SER A 329 20.84 -8.69 12.13
N GLY A 330 22.06 -9.13 12.41
CA GLY A 330 22.53 -9.51 13.74
C GLY A 330 22.44 -8.41 14.80
N PRO A 331 22.62 -8.76 16.08
CA PRO A 331 22.43 -7.83 17.19
C PRO A 331 23.44 -6.68 17.11
N HIS A 332 22.93 -5.45 17.21
CA HIS A 332 23.74 -4.30 17.61
C HIS A 332 24.38 -4.65 18.95
N ARG A 333 25.72 -4.56 19.00
CA ARG A 333 26.54 -4.81 20.19
C ARG A 333 25.98 -4.03 21.38
N ASP A 334 25.63 -4.76 22.43
CA ASP A 334 25.39 -4.22 23.76
C ASP A 334 26.61 -3.40 24.21
N VAL A 335 26.39 -2.12 24.52
CA VAL A 335 27.35 -1.31 25.28
C VAL A 335 27.07 -1.60 26.76
N PRO A 336 28.01 -2.21 27.51
CA PRO A 336 27.76 -2.53 28.90
C PRO A 336 27.78 -1.27 29.75
N ALA A 337 26.76 -1.17 30.62
CA ALA A 337 26.62 -0.16 31.65
C ALA A 337 27.84 -0.14 32.58
N ALA A 338 28.44 1.05 32.76
CA ALA A 338 29.47 1.29 33.76
C ALA A 338 28.89 1.06 35.16
N ARG A 339 29.36 0.00 35.83
CA ARG A 339 29.15 -0.21 37.27
C ARG A 339 30.33 0.38 38.03
N THR A 340 30.01 1.32 38.91
CA THR A 340 30.83 1.86 39.98
C THR A 340 31.33 0.77 40.94
N ALA A 341 32.58 0.88 41.38
CA ALA A 341 33.12 0.18 42.55
C ALA A 341 34.13 1.12 43.28
N PRO A 342 34.38 0.90 44.59
CA PRO A 342 34.55 1.98 45.57
C PRO A 342 36.00 2.37 45.90
N GLU A 343 36.14 3.50 46.61
CA GLU A 343 37.38 4.04 47.17
C GLU A 343 38.02 3.14 48.26
N ALA A 344 39.35 3.02 48.24
CA ALA A 344 40.21 2.96 49.43
C ALA A 344 41.68 3.27 49.07
N ARG A 345 42.41 3.87 50.02
CA ARG A 345 43.59 4.73 49.88
C ARG A 345 44.96 4.02 49.97
N ALA A 346 45.98 4.76 49.48
CA ALA A 346 47.41 4.83 49.84
C ALA A 346 48.28 3.59 49.53
N SER A 347 49.41 3.70 48.82
CA SER A 347 50.61 4.45 49.20
C SER A 347 51.60 4.55 48.02
N GLU A 348 52.24 5.69 47.84
CA GLU A 348 53.49 5.91 47.07
C GLU A 348 54.67 6.09 48.06
N PRO A 349 55.96 6.25 47.66
CA PRO A 349 56.56 6.23 46.31
C PRO A 349 57.87 5.41 46.23
N ARG A 350 58.43 5.28 45.01
CA ARG A 350 59.89 5.42 44.74
C ARG A 350 60.16 5.49 43.23
N SER A 351 60.68 6.64 42.78
CA SER A 351 61.47 6.85 41.55
C SER A 351 62.93 7.18 41.99
N PRO A 352 63.93 7.49 41.13
CA PRO A 352 63.92 7.65 39.66
C PRO A 352 65.18 7.12 38.91
N GLY A 353 65.20 7.30 37.59
CA GLY A 353 66.40 7.30 36.73
C GLY A 353 65.98 7.39 35.26
N ALA A 354 65.87 8.58 34.65
CA ALA A 354 66.93 9.40 34.05
C ALA A 354 67.46 8.81 32.72
N GLY A 355 67.38 9.57 31.63
CA GLY A 355 68.09 9.26 30.38
C GLY A 355 67.51 9.93 29.14
N ASP A 356 68.13 11.01 28.75
CA ASP A 356 67.81 11.97 27.68
C ASP A 356 68.32 11.52 26.28
N ALA A 357 67.93 12.27 25.26
CA ALA A 357 68.62 12.55 23.99
C ALA A 357 68.50 11.60 22.77
N SER A 358 67.86 12.14 21.71
CA SER A 358 68.33 12.05 20.29
C SER A 358 69.56 12.98 20.11
N PRO A 359 70.45 12.89 19.08
CA PRO A 359 70.11 12.98 17.64
C PRO A 359 71.08 12.31 16.62
N GLU A 360 70.75 12.42 15.31
CA GLU A 360 71.62 12.50 14.09
C GLU A 360 72.64 11.35 13.77
N ALA A 361 73.04 11.00 12.54
CA ALA A 361 72.77 11.33 11.14
C ALA A 361 73.53 10.32 10.22
N SER A 362 73.26 10.38 8.91
CA SER A 362 74.17 10.16 7.75
C SER A 362 74.22 8.78 7.06
N VAL A 363 73.81 8.67 5.77
CA VAL A 363 74.64 8.66 4.51
C VAL A 363 75.14 7.22 4.21
N GLU A 364 75.02 6.55 3.05
CA GLU A 364 75.23 6.86 1.62
C GLU A 364 74.80 5.62 0.78
N GLY A 365 74.58 5.73 -0.55
CA GLY A 365 74.61 4.56 -1.45
C GLY A 365 73.81 4.63 -2.77
N THR A 366 74.44 5.15 -3.82
CA THR A 366 74.26 5.02 -5.29
C THR A 366 74.03 3.56 -5.79
N SER A 367 73.56 3.16 -6.99
CA SER A 367 73.22 3.73 -8.32
C SER A 367 72.57 2.63 -9.23
N GLU A 368 71.76 3.05 -10.23
CA GLU A 368 71.58 2.57 -11.64
C GLU A 368 71.52 1.05 -12.02
N ALA A 369 70.42 0.59 -12.65
CA ALA A 369 70.20 0.33 -14.12
C ALA A 369 70.55 -1.14 -14.51
N ASP A 370 69.96 -1.86 -15.48
CA ASP A 370 69.01 -1.63 -16.56
C ASP A 370 68.59 -3.00 -17.19
N VAL A 371 67.50 -3.01 -17.99
CA VAL A 371 67.32 -3.74 -19.28
C VAL A 371 66.87 -5.23 -19.40
N ALA A 372 65.74 -5.35 -20.13
CA ALA A 372 65.29 -6.28 -21.21
C ALA A 372 64.76 -7.71 -20.96
N GLY A 373 63.64 -7.98 -21.68
CA GLY A 373 63.52 -9.17 -22.53
C GLY A 373 62.11 -9.76 -22.72
N ALA A 374 61.34 -9.27 -23.71
CA ALA A 374 60.35 -10.08 -24.46
C ALA A 374 61.08 -10.86 -25.59
N PRO A 375 60.52 -11.88 -26.29
CA PRO A 375 59.37 -11.77 -27.25
C PRO A 375 58.47 -13.04 -27.29
N GLY A 376 57.40 -13.23 -28.07
CA GLY A 376 56.68 -12.46 -29.10
C GLY A 376 55.67 -13.35 -29.86
N THR A 377 54.69 -12.68 -30.53
CA THR A 377 53.98 -13.01 -31.81
C THR A 377 53.08 -14.27 -31.88
N SER A 378 51.96 -14.35 -32.61
CA SER A 378 51.43 -13.71 -33.85
C SER A 378 49.87 -13.74 -33.80
N GLY A 379 49.03 -13.09 -34.61
CA GLY A 379 49.09 -12.22 -35.80
C GLY A 379 47.66 -12.18 -36.40
N ALA A 380 47.04 -10.99 -36.54
CA ALA A 380 46.63 -10.33 -37.81
C ALA A 380 45.39 -10.95 -38.52
N ALA A 381 44.46 -10.25 -39.18
CA ALA A 381 44.12 -8.87 -39.57
C ALA A 381 42.66 -8.92 -40.11
N GLY A 382 41.86 -7.90 -40.44
CA GLY A 382 41.93 -6.43 -40.61
C GLY A 382 40.51 -5.98 -41.05
N GLU A 383 39.99 -4.82 -40.61
CA GLU A 383 39.89 -3.54 -41.36
C GLU A 383 38.83 -3.57 -42.49
N ASP A 384 37.95 -2.59 -42.76
CA ASP A 384 37.85 -1.13 -42.60
C ASP A 384 36.34 -0.74 -42.81
N GLY A 385 35.78 0.44 -42.49
CA GLY A 385 36.29 1.71 -41.98
C GLY A 385 35.22 2.83 -42.02
N ARG A 386 35.53 3.95 -41.35
CA ARG A 386 35.19 5.39 -41.58
C ARG A 386 33.72 5.78 -41.88
N GLY A 387 33.06 6.77 -41.27
CA GLY A 387 33.43 7.96 -40.49
C GLY A 387 32.17 8.86 -40.33
N PRO A 388 32.25 10.01 -39.62
CA PRO A 388 31.12 10.61 -38.88
C PRO A 388 30.46 11.83 -39.56
N VAL A 389 29.22 12.20 -39.17
CA VAL A 389 28.61 13.50 -39.53
C VAL A 389 27.93 14.18 -38.34
N ARG A 390 28.15 15.49 -38.31
CA ARG A 390 27.86 16.55 -37.33
C ARG A 390 26.36 16.87 -37.18
N GLY A 391 25.98 17.43 -36.03
CA GLY A 391 24.77 18.25 -35.88
C GLY A 391 24.95 19.69 -36.41
N PRO A 392 23.89 20.51 -36.37
CA PRO A 392 23.98 21.75 -35.57
C PRO A 392 22.67 22.15 -34.84
N ALA A 393 22.84 23.16 -33.98
CA ALA A 393 21.92 23.73 -33.01
C ALA A 393 20.96 24.81 -33.54
N ASP A 394 19.98 25.14 -32.68
CA ASP A 394 19.27 26.41 -32.43
C ASP A 394 18.64 27.21 -33.58
N ARG A 395 17.34 27.52 -33.42
CA ARG A 395 16.84 28.91 -33.36
C ARG A 395 15.40 29.02 -32.83
N ALA A 396 15.22 30.06 -32.03
CA ALA A 396 14.00 30.58 -31.44
C ALA A 396 12.96 31.10 -32.46
N SER A 397 11.69 31.13 -32.06
CA SER A 397 10.83 32.34 -32.07
C SER A 397 9.34 32.00 -31.94
N GLY A 398 8.61 32.81 -31.16
CA GLY A 398 7.31 33.32 -31.62
C GLY A 398 6.06 32.73 -30.97
N THR A 399 5.66 33.30 -29.85
CA THR A 399 4.25 33.44 -29.45
C THR A 399 3.49 34.23 -30.52
N PRO A 400 2.24 33.86 -30.84
CA PRO A 400 1.27 34.84 -31.29
C PRO A 400 0.11 34.94 -30.28
N GLN A 401 -0.04 36.15 -29.76
CA GLN A 401 -1.21 36.67 -29.09
C GLN A 401 -2.32 36.91 -30.13
N ALA A 402 -3.50 36.34 -29.92
CA ALA A 402 -4.76 36.73 -30.57
C ALA A 402 -5.84 36.66 -29.47
N ALA A 403 -6.28 37.79 -28.93
CA ALA A 403 -7.32 38.67 -29.47
C ALA A 403 -8.72 38.05 -29.41
N GLY A 404 -9.44 38.44 -28.34
CA GLY A 404 -10.85 38.83 -28.32
C GLY A 404 -11.89 37.97 -29.03
N ALA A 405 -12.70 37.28 -28.22
CA ALA A 405 -14.10 37.04 -28.54
C ALA A 405 -14.92 36.98 -27.23
N GLU A 406 -15.53 38.11 -26.88
CA GLU A 406 -16.67 38.19 -25.97
C GLU A 406 -17.90 37.57 -26.64
N VAL A 407 -18.59 36.66 -25.95
CA VAL A 407 -19.99 36.27 -26.24
C VAL A 407 -20.66 35.93 -24.88
N PRO A 408 -21.93 36.31 -24.64
CA PRO A 408 -22.37 36.83 -23.36
C PRO A 408 -23.08 35.84 -22.44
N GLU A 409 -23.18 36.23 -21.16
CA GLU A 409 -24.02 35.64 -20.13
C GLU A 409 -25.50 35.61 -20.55
N ALA A 410 -26.09 34.42 -20.54
CA ALA A 410 -27.55 34.24 -20.51
C ALA A 410 -27.97 33.90 -19.08
N ARG A 411 -28.55 34.89 -18.39
CA ARG A 411 -29.36 34.70 -17.19
C ARG A 411 -30.67 34.02 -17.59
N ALA A 412 -31.00 32.90 -16.96
CA ALA A 412 -32.35 32.39 -16.87
C ALA A 412 -32.67 32.12 -15.40
N SER A 413 -33.61 32.90 -14.89
CA SER A 413 -34.21 32.85 -13.57
C SER A 413 -35.55 32.14 -13.66
N GLU A 414 -35.77 31.09 -12.86
CA GLU A 414 -37.09 30.52 -12.52
C GLU A 414 -36.94 29.82 -11.16
N GLN A 415 -37.30 30.50 -10.07
CA GLN A 415 -38.61 30.45 -9.40
C GLN A 415 -39.04 29.06 -8.87
N VAL A 416 -38.67 28.89 -7.60
CA VAL A 416 -39.30 28.15 -6.51
C VAL A 416 -40.79 27.84 -6.74
N SER A 417 -41.16 26.56 -6.62
CA SER A 417 -42.53 26.15 -6.29
C SER A 417 -42.50 25.04 -5.22
N LYS A 418 -42.99 25.39 -4.02
CA LYS A 418 -43.31 24.46 -2.92
C LYS A 418 -44.61 23.70 -3.24
N PRO A 419 -44.75 22.44 -2.82
CA PRO A 419 -46.05 21.88 -2.52
C PRO A 419 -46.37 21.99 -1.02
N ARG A 420 -47.66 22.25 -0.77
CA ARG A 420 -48.32 22.49 0.52
C ARG A 420 -48.58 21.19 1.29
N ASN A 421 -48.55 21.32 2.60
CA ASN A 421 -49.12 20.40 3.58
C ASN A 421 -50.66 20.40 3.51
N PRO A 422 -51.31 19.29 3.88
CA PRO A 422 -52.52 19.39 4.68
C PRO A 422 -52.48 18.48 5.93
N GLU A 423 -52.64 19.12 7.09
CA GLU A 423 -53.28 18.58 8.30
C GLU A 423 -54.79 18.38 8.02
N ALA A 424 -55.63 17.62 8.75
CA ALA A 424 -55.56 16.62 9.82
C ALA A 424 -57.00 16.07 10.01
N GLN A 425 -57.15 14.90 10.65
CA GLN A 425 -58.26 14.40 11.50
C GLN A 425 -58.45 12.89 11.29
N ALA A 426 -58.83 12.03 12.23
CA ALA A 426 -58.74 11.92 13.69
C ALA A 426 -59.46 10.58 14.03
N GLY A 427 -58.99 9.86 15.06
CA GLY A 427 -59.70 8.74 15.71
C GLY A 427 -59.18 7.36 15.34
N GLY A 428 -58.84 6.46 16.25
CA GLY A 428 -58.90 6.46 17.71
C GLY A 428 -58.59 5.05 18.23
N GLY A 429 -58.08 4.98 19.46
CA GLY A 429 -58.28 3.82 20.35
C GLY A 429 -57.30 2.65 20.24
N ALA A 430 -56.40 2.56 21.23
CA ALA A 430 -56.38 1.51 22.24
C ALA A 430 -54.95 1.01 22.54
N ASN A 431 -54.45 1.42 23.71
CA ASN A 431 -53.40 0.72 24.45
C ASN A 431 -54.06 -0.44 25.23
N PRO A 432 -53.36 -1.55 25.52
CA PRO A 432 -52.77 -1.63 26.85
C PRO A 432 -51.41 -2.37 26.94
N GLU A 433 -50.52 -1.84 27.77
CA GLU A 433 -49.48 -2.58 28.51
C GLU A 433 -50.08 -3.29 29.76
N PRO A 434 -49.34 -4.02 30.63
CA PRO A 434 -47.98 -4.59 30.54
C PRO A 434 -47.93 -6.08 30.97
N GLY A 435 -46.77 -6.74 30.83
CA GLY A 435 -46.52 -8.05 31.44
C GLY A 435 -45.04 -8.37 31.62
N ILE A 436 -44.54 -8.13 32.83
CA ILE A 436 -43.22 -8.56 33.32
C ILE A 436 -43.31 -10.06 33.64
N VAL A 437 -42.42 -10.90 33.10
CA VAL A 437 -41.93 -12.12 33.78
C VAL A 437 -40.46 -12.38 33.41
N THR A 438 -39.70 -12.62 34.48
CA THR A 438 -38.29 -12.98 34.64
C THR A 438 -37.87 -14.31 33.98
N GLY A 439 -36.60 -14.42 33.56
CA GLY A 439 -35.94 -15.71 33.39
C GLY A 439 -34.62 -15.64 32.63
N ASP A 440 -33.50 -15.68 33.34
CA ASP A 440 -32.18 -16.11 32.85
C ASP A 440 -31.97 -17.55 33.34
N PRO A 441 -31.40 -18.49 32.54
CA PRO A 441 -29.94 -18.63 32.51
C PRO A 441 -29.33 -19.08 31.15
N SER A 442 -28.20 -18.44 30.77
CA SER A 442 -26.85 -18.97 30.36
C SER A 442 -26.62 -20.44 29.85
N PRO A 443 -25.44 -20.83 29.30
CA PRO A 443 -25.02 -20.78 27.88
C PRO A 443 -24.48 -22.14 27.31
N ALA A 444 -24.56 -22.38 25.99
CA ALA A 444 -23.82 -23.39 25.19
C ALA A 444 -24.44 -23.41 23.77
N ASP A 445 -23.81 -23.64 22.62
CA ASP A 445 -22.48 -24.14 22.24
C ASP A 445 -22.18 -23.57 20.84
N GLN A 446 -20.93 -23.12 20.63
CA GLN A 446 -20.36 -22.90 19.30
C GLN A 446 -19.47 -24.09 18.95
N ARG A 447 -19.69 -24.69 17.78
CA ARG A 447 -18.67 -25.35 16.96
C ARG A 447 -18.93 -25.03 15.51
#